data_AF-T0YKY0-F1
#
_entry.id   AF-T0YKY0-F1
#
_cell.length_a   1.000
_cell.length_b   1.000
_cell.length_c   1.000
_cell.angle_alpha   90.00
_cell.angle_beta   90.00
_cell.angle_gamma   90.00
#
_symmetry.space_group_name_H-M   'P 1'
#
loop_
_entity.id
_entity.type
_entity.pdbx_description
1 polymer ?
#
loop_
_entity_poly.entity_id
_entity_poly.type
_entity_poly.pdbx_seq_one_letter_code
_entity_poly.pdbx_strand_id
1 'polypeptide(L)'
;MLGIKEYPTPTVVGLFNALLSAPFAFVLTQSFAFLTKATAQGLLQRQSARMANAGDFAVTQAAELTDALDALTGNEFVMGDHHFTLQVLAEEAPIEAGEPETGRLRFLNDAIAQARALLADTGMTVAREDLGLEAGTWSQLPGNFAYRPRKSPITSRNFAAMAAFHDYPSGRATGNHWGEALALLVTSARSPYHFSLHASDPTDAEGGSRKDTGHTFVCGPTGSGKTVLVGFLVAMLARRDVTQVIFDKDHGLEILVRALGGVYLPLRNGQPTGFNPLQLPETAANFEFLKAWLRALVRAPVALSAREEADLDHALSGTLALEV
;
A
#
# COMPACT_ATOMS: atom_id res chain seq x y z
N MET A 1 -23.82 8.14 -12.69
CA MET A 1 -23.86 7.04 -11.70
C MET A 1 -23.99 5.72 -12.44
N LEU A 2 -23.37 4.67 -11.92
CA LEU A 2 -23.43 3.31 -12.47
C LEU A 2 -24.12 2.37 -11.46
N GLY A 3 -24.91 1.43 -11.98
CA GLY A 3 -25.59 0.37 -11.24
C GLY A 3 -25.39 -0.99 -11.89
N ILE A 4 -25.68 -2.07 -11.17
CA ILE A 4 -25.61 -3.44 -11.71
C ILE A 4 -26.90 -3.74 -12.47
N LYS A 5 -26.78 -4.10 -13.75
CA LYS A 5 -27.89 -4.63 -14.55
C LYS A 5 -27.98 -6.15 -14.40
N GLU A 6 -26.85 -6.84 -14.50
CA GLU A 6 -26.75 -8.29 -14.33
C GLU A 6 -25.51 -8.61 -13.47
N TYR A 7 -25.66 -9.50 -12.50
CA TYR A 7 -24.59 -9.89 -11.58
C TYR A 7 -23.62 -10.87 -12.25
N PRO A 8 -22.33 -10.85 -11.86
CA PRO A 8 -21.34 -11.75 -12.42
C PRO A 8 -21.49 -13.17 -11.88
N THR A 9 -21.08 -14.15 -12.67
CA THR A 9 -20.99 -15.55 -12.27
C THR A 9 -19.57 -16.07 -12.58
N PRO A 10 -18.78 -16.48 -11.57
CA PRO A 10 -19.07 -16.48 -10.14
C PRO A 10 -18.91 -15.10 -9.48
N THR A 11 -19.47 -14.93 -8.27
CA THR A 11 -19.13 -13.82 -7.37
C THR A 11 -17.95 -14.25 -6.48
N VAL A 12 -16.84 -13.50 -6.53
CA VAL A 12 -15.60 -13.84 -5.78
C VAL A 12 -15.14 -12.68 -4.90
N VAL A 13 -14.37 -12.99 -3.86
CA VAL A 13 -13.77 -11.99 -2.97
C VAL A 13 -12.80 -11.11 -3.76
N GLY A 14 -12.88 -9.79 -3.58
CA GLY A 14 -12.03 -8.83 -4.27
C GLY A 14 -12.49 -8.43 -5.68
N LEU A 15 -13.74 -8.77 -6.04
CA LEU A 15 -14.38 -8.41 -7.31
C LEU A 15 -14.22 -6.93 -7.68
N PHE A 16 -14.27 -6.04 -6.68
CA PHE A 16 -14.19 -4.59 -6.87
C PHE A 16 -12.79 -4.00 -6.67
N ASN A 17 -11.76 -4.82 -6.43
CA ASN A 17 -10.41 -4.33 -6.09
C ASN A 17 -9.79 -3.45 -7.18
N ALA A 18 -10.14 -3.68 -8.46
CA ALA A 18 -9.64 -2.86 -9.55
C ALA A 18 -10.07 -1.38 -9.43
N LEU A 19 -11.20 -1.10 -8.77
CA LEU A 19 -11.64 0.26 -8.48
C LEU A 19 -10.70 0.98 -7.50
N LEU A 20 -10.01 0.26 -6.60
CA LEU A 20 -9.10 0.87 -5.62
C LEU A 20 -7.89 1.56 -6.28
N SER A 21 -7.55 1.18 -7.52
CA SER A 21 -6.48 1.80 -8.31
C SER A 21 -7.01 2.72 -9.43
N ALA A 22 -8.31 3.01 -9.44
CA ALA A 22 -8.94 3.82 -10.48
C ALA A 22 -8.39 5.26 -10.49
N PRO A 23 -8.13 5.84 -11.66
CA PRO A 23 -7.52 7.17 -11.77
C PRO A 23 -8.54 8.32 -11.61
N PHE A 24 -9.63 8.10 -10.86
CA PHE A 24 -10.71 9.06 -10.63
C PHE A 24 -11.35 8.81 -9.27
N ALA A 25 -11.89 9.88 -8.67
CA ALA A 25 -12.62 9.78 -7.42
C ALA A 25 -14.00 9.13 -7.64
N PHE A 26 -14.45 8.33 -6.67
CA PHE A 26 -15.78 7.75 -6.70
C PHE A 26 -16.32 7.47 -5.29
N VAL A 27 -17.65 7.33 -5.19
CA VAL A 27 -18.35 6.78 -4.03
C VAL A 27 -18.99 5.47 -4.44
N LEU A 28 -18.57 4.38 -3.81
CA LEU A 28 -19.17 3.06 -3.94
C LEU A 28 -20.11 2.85 -2.76
N THR A 29 -21.40 2.63 -3.02
CA THR A 29 -22.36 2.27 -1.98
C THR A 29 -23.02 0.94 -2.27
N GLN A 30 -23.06 0.08 -1.26
CA GLN A 30 -23.79 -1.17 -1.28
C GLN A 30 -24.79 -1.19 -0.11
N SER A 31 -25.94 -1.80 -0.31
CA SER A 31 -26.87 -2.09 0.80
C SER A 31 -27.51 -3.46 0.59
N PHE A 32 -27.83 -4.12 1.70
CA PHE A 32 -28.43 -5.45 1.71
C PHE A 32 -29.61 -5.46 2.68
N ALA A 33 -30.81 -5.76 2.18
CA ALA A 33 -32.02 -5.86 3.00
C ALA A 33 -32.51 -7.31 3.02
N PHE A 34 -32.47 -7.95 4.19
CA PHE A 34 -32.87 -9.35 4.34
C PHE A 34 -34.31 -9.58 3.88
N LEU A 35 -34.49 -10.66 3.12
CA LEU A 35 -35.81 -11.18 2.80
C LEU A 35 -36.25 -12.15 3.89
N THR A 36 -37.57 -12.28 4.08
CA THR A 36 -38.08 -13.37 4.93
C THR A 36 -37.76 -14.72 4.28
N LYS A 37 -37.58 -15.75 5.11
CA LYS A 37 -37.30 -17.11 4.63
C LYS A 37 -38.36 -17.61 3.64
N ALA A 38 -39.64 -17.36 3.93
CA ALA A 38 -40.74 -17.72 3.05
C ALA A 38 -40.69 -17.00 1.69
N THR A 39 -40.35 -15.70 1.69
CA THR A 39 -40.17 -14.93 0.44
C THR A 39 -39.02 -15.48 -0.40
N ALA A 40 -37.88 -15.78 0.24
CA ALA A 40 -36.70 -16.31 -0.41
C ALA A 40 -36.94 -17.71 -1.00
N GLN A 41 -37.57 -18.61 -0.23
CA GLN A 41 -37.96 -19.94 -0.71
C GLN A 41 -38.91 -19.84 -1.91
N GLY A 42 -39.92 -18.96 -1.84
CA GLY A 42 -40.83 -18.74 -2.96
C GLY A 42 -40.14 -18.20 -4.22
N LEU A 43 -39.08 -17.41 -4.09
CA LEU A 43 -38.29 -16.93 -5.23
C LEU A 43 -37.55 -18.09 -5.92
N LEU A 44 -36.82 -18.90 -5.15
CA LEU A 44 -36.07 -20.05 -5.68
C LEU A 44 -37.01 -21.09 -6.30
N GLN A 45 -38.13 -21.40 -5.65
CA GLN A 45 -39.14 -22.32 -6.16
C GLN A 45 -39.73 -21.86 -7.49
N ARG A 46 -40.11 -20.57 -7.60
CA ARG A 46 -40.62 -20.01 -8.86
C ARG A 46 -39.57 -20.05 -9.96
N GLN A 47 -38.30 -19.76 -9.63
CA GLN A 47 -37.22 -19.81 -10.61
C GLN A 47 -36.95 -21.24 -11.09
N SER A 48 -36.90 -22.21 -10.17
CA SER A 48 -36.76 -23.63 -10.50
C SER A 48 -37.91 -24.13 -11.38
N ALA A 49 -39.15 -23.80 -11.03
CA ALA A 49 -40.32 -24.18 -11.84
C ALA A 49 -40.31 -23.56 -13.25
N ARG A 50 -39.86 -22.30 -13.39
CA ARG A 50 -39.69 -21.66 -14.71
C ARG A 50 -38.67 -22.39 -15.57
N MET A 51 -37.54 -22.80 -14.98
CA MET A 51 -36.48 -23.50 -15.69
C MET A 51 -36.89 -24.92 -16.10
N ALA A 52 -37.62 -25.64 -15.22
CA ALA A 52 -38.19 -26.94 -15.54
C ALA A 52 -39.18 -26.87 -16.72
N ASN A 53 -40.02 -25.82 -16.76
CA ASN A 53 -41.02 -25.64 -17.82
C ASN A 53 -40.44 -25.14 -19.15
N ALA A 54 -39.24 -24.55 -19.16
CA ALA A 54 -38.61 -24.03 -20.36
C ALA A 54 -38.01 -25.13 -21.27
N GLY A 55 -37.92 -26.37 -20.78
CA GLY A 55 -37.74 -27.58 -21.59
C GLY A 55 -36.35 -27.83 -22.18
N ASP A 56 -35.43 -26.85 -22.23
CA ASP A 56 -34.08 -27.08 -22.74
C ASP A 56 -33.04 -26.07 -22.17
N PHE A 57 -31.79 -26.53 -21.99
CA PHE A 57 -30.54 -25.81 -21.67
C PHE A 57 -30.01 -25.61 -20.23
N ALA A 58 -30.67 -26.07 -19.16
CA ALA A 58 -30.16 -25.75 -17.81
C ALA A 58 -30.40 -26.81 -16.70
N VAL A 59 -30.27 -28.11 -17.01
CA VAL A 59 -30.46 -29.21 -16.02
C VAL A 59 -29.60 -29.00 -14.78
N THR A 60 -28.33 -28.62 -14.95
CA THR A 60 -27.41 -28.36 -13.84
C THR A 60 -27.86 -27.18 -12.98
N GLN A 61 -28.29 -26.07 -13.59
CA GLN A 61 -28.75 -24.90 -12.82
C GLN A 61 -30.07 -25.16 -12.08
N ALA A 62 -30.95 -26.00 -12.64
CA ALA A 62 -32.17 -26.42 -11.95
C ALA A 62 -31.86 -27.29 -10.71
N ALA A 63 -30.86 -28.16 -10.81
CA ALA A 63 -30.34 -28.91 -9.67
C ALA A 63 -29.71 -27.96 -8.63
N GLU A 64 -28.86 -27.01 -9.06
CA GLU A 64 -28.25 -26.00 -8.18
C GLU A 64 -29.29 -25.15 -7.43
N LEU A 65 -30.42 -24.81 -8.07
CA LEU A 65 -31.52 -24.10 -7.42
C LEU A 65 -32.22 -24.94 -6.36
N THR A 66 -32.29 -26.26 -6.56
CA THR A 66 -32.86 -27.20 -5.59
C THR A 66 -31.93 -27.34 -4.39
N ASP A 67 -30.63 -27.52 -4.63
CA ASP A 67 -29.61 -27.54 -3.57
C ASP A 67 -29.59 -26.22 -2.79
N ALA A 68 -29.73 -25.08 -3.48
CA ALA A 68 -29.83 -23.77 -2.85
C ALA A 68 -31.09 -23.64 -1.98
N LEU A 69 -32.22 -24.24 -2.38
CA LEU A 69 -33.45 -24.24 -1.59
C LEU A 69 -33.28 -25.05 -0.30
N ASP A 70 -32.60 -26.20 -0.37
CA ASP A 70 -32.29 -27.03 0.78
C ASP A 70 -31.33 -26.31 1.73
N ALA A 71 -30.25 -25.71 1.21
CA ALA A 71 -29.29 -24.92 2.00
C ALA A 71 -29.95 -23.69 2.66
N LEU A 72 -30.84 -22.99 1.96
CA LEU A 72 -31.64 -21.90 2.53
C LEU A 72 -32.58 -22.42 3.63
N THR A 73 -33.16 -23.60 3.45
CA THR A 73 -34.03 -24.24 4.46
C THR A 73 -33.23 -24.70 5.68
N GLY A 74 -32.00 -25.15 5.48
CA GLY A 74 -31.02 -25.47 6.53
C GLY A 74 -30.39 -24.24 7.22
N ASN A 75 -30.72 -23.02 6.78
CA ASN A 75 -30.13 -21.75 7.26
C ASN A 75 -28.61 -21.61 6.99
N GLU A 76 -28.09 -22.26 5.95
CA GLU A 76 -26.67 -22.12 5.56
C GLU A 76 -26.33 -20.75 4.95
N PHE A 77 -27.32 -20.07 4.41
CA PHE A 77 -27.26 -18.68 3.96
C PHE A 77 -28.64 -18.04 4.08
N VAL A 78 -28.67 -16.72 3.95
CA VAL A 78 -29.92 -15.95 3.83
C VAL A 78 -29.94 -15.21 2.50
N MET A 79 -31.12 -14.85 2.01
CA MET A 79 -31.24 -14.00 0.82
C MET A 79 -31.67 -12.59 1.20
N GLY A 80 -31.28 -11.62 0.39
CA GLY A 80 -31.60 -10.23 0.59
C GLY A 80 -31.60 -9.43 -0.71
N ASP A 81 -32.39 -8.36 -0.72
CA ASP A 81 -32.36 -7.36 -1.77
C ASP A 81 -31.06 -6.56 -1.66
N HIS A 82 -30.13 -6.86 -2.57
CA HIS A 82 -28.89 -6.11 -2.74
C HIS A 82 -29.08 -4.94 -3.70
N HIS A 83 -28.42 -3.84 -3.37
CA HIS A 83 -28.38 -2.62 -4.16
C HIS A 83 -26.95 -2.12 -4.21
N PHE A 84 -26.54 -1.68 -5.40
CA PHE A 84 -25.20 -1.20 -5.71
C PHE A 84 -25.29 0.10 -6.50
N THR A 85 -24.50 1.09 -6.09
CA THR A 85 -24.26 2.32 -6.86
C THR A 85 -22.78 2.66 -6.84
N LEU A 86 -22.24 3.01 -8.01
CA LEU A 86 -20.93 3.63 -8.16
C LEU A 86 -21.11 5.04 -8.72
N GLN A 87 -20.89 6.04 -7.89
CA GLN A 87 -20.91 7.45 -8.27
C GLN A 87 -19.50 7.93 -8.58
N VAL A 88 -19.18 8.07 -9.87
CA VAL A 88 -17.93 8.69 -10.31
C VAL A 88 -18.01 10.20 -10.11
N LEU A 89 -16.95 10.78 -9.55
CA LEU A 89 -16.81 12.19 -9.27
C LEU A 89 -15.77 12.81 -10.21
N ALA A 90 -15.98 14.08 -10.56
CA ALA A 90 -14.99 14.90 -11.24
C ALA A 90 -14.74 16.13 -10.39
N GLU A 91 -13.47 16.42 -10.09
CA GLU A 91 -13.10 17.63 -9.36
C GLU A 91 -13.46 18.88 -10.17
N GLU A 92 -13.69 19.99 -9.46
CA GLU A 92 -13.80 21.29 -10.11
C GLU A 92 -12.42 21.67 -10.67
N ALA A 93 -12.35 21.91 -11.98
CA ALA A 93 -11.14 22.44 -12.58
C ALA A 93 -10.85 23.84 -11.98
N PRO A 94 -9.58 24.19 -11.67
CA PRO A 94 -9.22 25.56 -11.33
C PRO A 94 -9.74 26.51 -12.40
N ILE A 95 -10.26 27.66 -11.98
CA ILE A 95 -10.80 28.70 -12.87
C ILE A 95 -9.62 29.36 -13.61
N GLU A 96 -9.09 28.70 -14.64
CA GLU A 96 -8.19 29.32 -15.61
C GLU A 96 -8.75 29.15 -17.04
N ALA A 97 -9.08 30.31 -17.62
CA ALA A 97 -9.42 30.64 -19.01
C ALA A 97 -9.87 29.52 -19.97
N GLY A 98 -11.18 29.48 -20.24
CA GLY A 98 -11.77 28.91 -21.46
C GLY A 98 -12.43 27.54 -21.32
N GLU A 99 -13.76 27.52 -21.42
CA GLU A 99 -14.65 26.33 -21.39
C GLU A 99 -14.34 25.23 -20.33
N PRO A 100 -14.22 25.59 -19.04
CA PRO A 100 -13.96 24.62 -17.95
C PRO A 100 -15.06 23.54 -17.83
N GLU A 101 -16.30 23.86 -18.22
CA GLU A 101 -17.42 22.93 -18.16
C GLU A 101 -17.30 21.79 -19.20
N THR A 102 -16.88 22.11 -20.43
CA THR A 102 -16.65 21.13 -21.50
C THR A 102 -15.55 20.15 -21.13
N GLY A 103 -14.45 20.65 -20.53
CA GLY A 103 -13.34 19.83 -20.04
C GLY A 103 -13.74 18.89 -18.90
N ARG A 104 -14.49 19.39 -17.91
CA ARG A 104 -14.99 18.60 -16.77
C ARG A 104 -15.96 17.51 -17.21
N LEU A 105 -16.91 17.83 -18.10
CA LEU A 105 -17.86 16.85 -18.62
C LEU A 105 -17.16 15.78 -19.46
N ARG A 106 -16.14 16.16 -20.25
CA ARG A 106 -15.32 15.19 -20.99
C ARG A 106 -14.61 14.25 -20.02
N PHE A 107 -13.88 14.78 -19.03
CA PHE A 107 -13.20 13.96 -18.02
C PHE A 107 -14.17 13.03 -17.30
N LEU A 108 -15.34 13.53 -16.87
CA LEU A 108 -16.35 12.72 -16.20
C LEU A 108 -16.85 11.58 -17.09
N ASN A 109 -17.11 11.84 -18.38
CA ASN A 109 -17.52 10.80 -19.30
C ASN A 109 -16.42 9.75 -19.53
N ASP A 110 -15.16 10.16 -19.63
CA ASP A 110 -14.01 9.27 -19.74
C ASP A 110 -13.86 8.40 -18.48
N ALA A 111 -13.98 9.00 -17.29
CA ALA A 111 -13.93 8.30 -16.01
C ALA A 111 -15.11 7.32 -15.84
N ILE A 112 -16.33 7.70 -16.25
CA ILE A 112 -17.49 6.79 -16.28
C ILE A 112 -17.24 5.61 -17.24
N ALA A 113 -16.66 5.86 -18.42
CA ALA A 113 -16.35 4.81 -19.38
C ALA A 113 -15.31 3.83 -18.82
N GLN A 114 -14.26 4.33 -18.16
CA GLN A 114 -13.26 3.52 -17.48
C GLN A 114 -13.86 2.73 -16.31
N ALA A 115 -14.65 3.37 -15.44
CA ALA A 115 -15.35 2.69 -14.34
C ALA A 115 -16.25 1.55 -14.85
N ARG A 116 -16.97 1.79 -15.96
CA ARG A 116 -17.79 0.78 -16.61
C ARG A 116 -16.95 -0.39 -17.13
N ALA A 117 -15.77 -0.12 -17.71
CA ALA A 117 -14.86 -1.16 -18.18
C ALA A 117 -14.31 -2.00 -17.01
N LEU A 118 -13.81 -1.35 -15.95
CA LEU A 118 -13.30 -2.03 -14.75
C LEU A 118 -14.34 -2.96 -14.11
N LEU A 119 -15.60 -2.51 -14.05
CA LEU A 119 -16.71 -3.33 -13.57
C LEU A 119 -17.07 -4.43 -14.57
N ALA A 120 -17.12 -4.16 -15.88
CA ALA A 120 -17.43 -5.16 -16.89
C ALA A 120 -16.40 -6.31 -16.94
N ASP A 121 -15.13 -6.03 -16.66
CA ASP A 121 -14.05 -7.03 -16.58
C ASP A 121 -14.29 -8.07 -15.47
N THR A 122 -15.16 -7.77 -14.51
CA THR A 122 -15.58 -8.73 -13.48
C THR A 122 -16.68 -9.68 -13.96
N GLY A 123 -17.12 -9.57 -15.22
CA GLY A 123 -18.21 -10.37 -15.80
C GLY A 123 -19.62 -9.84 -15.50
N MET A 124 -19.77 -8.63 -14.98
CA MET A 124 -21.10 -8.03 -14.74
C MET A 124 -21.55 -7.13 -15.88
N THR A 125 -22.85 -7.04 -16.09
CA THR A 125 -23.42 -6.05 -16.98
C THR A 125 -23.74 -4.78 -16.20
N VAL A 126 -23.09 -3.67 -16.54
CA VAL A 126 -23.21 -2.38 -15.86
C VAL A 126 -24.17 -1.46 -16.62
N ALA A 127 -25.10 -0.83 -15.91
CA ALA A 127 -25.98 0.20 -16.42
C ALA A 127 -25.52 1.59 -15.96
N ARG A 128 -25.57 2.58 -16.85
CA ARG A 128 -25.49 3.99 -16.48
C ARG A 128 -26.90 4.46 -16.11
N GLU A 129 -27.06 5.02 -14.92
CA GLU A 129 -28.35 5.54 -14.49
C GLU A 129 -28.66 6.87 -15.21
N ASP A 130 -29.89 6.97 -15.70
CA ASP A 130 -30.49 8.16 -16.31
C ASP A 130 -31.69 8.65 -15.46
N LEU A 131 -32.85 8.00 -15.58
CA LEU A 131 -34.08 8.27 -14.83
C LEU A 131 -33.92 7.91 -13.35
N GLY A 132 -33.12 6.89 -13.05
CA GLY A 132 -32.83 6.44 -11.69
C GLY A 132 -31.77 7.27 -10.95
N LEU A 133 -31.26 8.36 -11.53
CA LEU A 133 -30.11 9.09 -10.99
C LEU A 133 -30.41 9.75 -9.63
N GLU A 134 -31.58 10.35 -9.48
CA GLU A 134 -32.00 10.97 -8.21
C GLU A 134 -32.14 9.89 -7.12
N ALA A 135 -32.88 8.82 -7.43
CA ALA A 135 -33.07 7.70 -6.52
C ALA A 135 -31.73 7.06 -6.11
N GLY A 136 -30.84 6.84 -7.08
CA GLY A 136 -29.49 6.33 -6.86
C GLY A 136 -28.60 7.25 -6.01
N THR A 137 -28.81 8.57 -6.05
CA THR A 137 -28.11 9.51 -5.16
C THR A 137 -28.63 9.38 -3.74
N TRP A 138 -29.95 9.43 -3.55
CA TRP A 138 -30.56 9.37 -2.22
C TRP A 138 -30.38 8.00 -1.53
N SER A 139 -30.30 6.92 -2.30
CA SER A 139 -30.09 5.57 -1.77
C SER A 139 -28.70 5.34 -1.16
N GLN A 140 -27.75 6.26 -1.38
CA GLN A 140 -26.44 6.19 -0.72
C GLN A 140 -26.51 6.56 0.76
N LEU A 141 -27.55 7.31 1.16
CA LEU A 141 -27.73 7.69 2.56
C LEU A 141 -28.31 6.51 3.37
N PRO A 142 -27.80 6.26 4.59
CA PRO A 142 -28.35 5.24 5.46
C PRO A 142 -29.86 5.45 5.71
N GLY A 143 -30.64 4.37 5.62
CA GLY A 143 -32.09 4.41 5.86
C GLY A 143 -32.97 4.71 4.63
N ASN A 144 -32.41 5.19 3.52
CA ASN A 144 -33.14 5.51 2.30
C ASN A 144 -33.44 4.30 1.40
N PHE A 145 -33.86 3.19 2.00
CA PHE A 145 -34.07 1.91 1.31
C PHE A 145 -35.16 1.96 0.23
N ALA A 146 -36.08 2.92 0.32
CA ALA A 146 -37.15 3.15 -0.67
C ALA A 146 -36.63 3.67 -2.02
N TYR A 147 -35.46 4.32 -2.03
CA TYR A 147 -34.88 4.95 -3.22
C TYR A 147 -33.91 4.03 -3.98
N ARG A 148 -33.78 2.76 -3.62
CA ARG A 148 -32.79 1.85 -4.21
C ARG A 148 -33.17 1.40 -5.63
N PRO A 149 -32.56 1.93 -6.71
CA PRO A 149 -32.79 1.43 -8.07
C PRO A 149 -32.25 0.01 -8.24
N ARG A 150 -32.72 -0.75 -9.24
CA ARG A 150 -32.15 -2.05 -9.67
C ARG A 150 -31.81 -3.04 -8.54
N LYS A 151 -32.58 -3.03 -7.46
CA LYS A 151 -32.38 -4.01 -6.37
C LYS A 151 -32.59 -5.42 -6.90
N SER A 152 -31.75 -6.34 -6.48
CA SER A 152 -31.83 -7.74 -6.91
C SER A 152 -31.65 -8.68 -5.71
N PRO A 153 -32.45 -9.75 -5.60
CA PRO A 153 -32.27 -10.74 -4.57
C PRO A 153 -31.01 -11.56 -4.82
N ILE A 154 -30.06 -11.52 -3.87
CA ILE A 154 -28.84 -12.33 -3.89
C ILE A 154 -28.67 -13.07 -2.56
N THR A 155 -27.76 -14.04 -2.50
CA THR A 155 -27.42 -14.70 -1.23
C THR A 155 -26.48 -13.84 -0.38
N SER A 156 -26.48 -14.07 0.93
CA SER A 156 -25.52 -13.46 1.85
C SER A 156 -24.08 -13.83 1.52
N ARG A 157 -23.84 -14.99 0.88
CA ARG A 157 -22.52 -15.41 0.40
C ARG A 157 -22.06 -14.51 -0.76
N ASN A 158 -22.93 -14.21 -1.73
CA ASN A 158 -22.61 -13.26 -2.80
C ASN A 158 -22.33 -11.87 -2.22
N PHE A 159 -23.16 -11.40 -1.30
CA PHE A 159 -22.96 -10.10 -0.65
C PHE A 159 -21.62 -10.04 0.11
N ALA A 160 -21.30 -11.07 0.89
CA ALA A 160 -20.03 -11.14 1.62
C ALA A 160 -18.81 -11.10 0.68
N ALA A 161 -18.88 -11.75 -0.48
CA ALA A 161 -17.81 -11.69 -1.48
C ALA A 161 -17.64 -10.29 -2.10
N MET A 162 -18.73 -9.55 -2.27
CA MET A 162 -18.75 -8.19 -2.83
C MET A 162 -18.44 -7.09 -1.79
N ALA A 163 -18.67 -7.35 -0.50
CA ALA A 163 -18.40 -6.42 0.60
C ALA A 163 -16.99 -6.63 1.20
N ALA A 164 -15.98 -6.75 0.34
CA ALA A 164 -14.61 -6.94 0.79
C ALA A 164 -14.00 -5.61 1.28
N PHE A 165 -13.56 -5.56 2.54
CA PHE A 165 -12.85 -4.43 3.14
C PHE A 165 -11.36 -4.41 2.77
N HIS A 166 -11.06 -4.65 1.50
CA HIS A 166 -9.70 -4.60 1.00
C HIS A 166 -9.24 -3.15 0.87
N ASP A 167 -7.98 -2.91 1.22
CA ASP A 167 -7.28 -1.67 0.96
C ASP A 167 -5.79 -1.94 0.79
N TYR A 168 -5.07 -0.98 0.22
CA TYR A 168 -3.62 -1.03 0.14
C TYR A 168 -3.00 -0.59 1.47
N PRO A 169 -1.82 -1.13 1.83
CA PRO A 169 -1.10 -0.65 3.00
C PRO A 169 -0.86 0.87 2.90
N SER A 170 -1.46 1.63 3.80
CA SER A 170 -1.34 3.09 3.87
C SER A 170 -0.22 3.55 4.80
N GLY A 171 0.36 2.64 5.59
CA GLY A 171 1.36 2.96 6.61
C GLY A 171 0.76 3.73 7.78
N ARG A 172 1.59 4.40 8.57
CA ARG A 172 1.17 5.19 9.74
C ARG A 172 1.59 6.64 9.60
N ALA A 173 0.64 7.56 9.59
CA ALA A 173 0.94 8.99 9.53
C ALA A 173 1.71 9.48 10.77
N THR A 174 1.33 8.97 11.94
CA THR A 174 1.89 9.33 13.26
C THR A 174 2.07 8.08 14.12
N GLY A 175 2.80 8.21 15.22
CA GLY A 175 3.07 7.08 16.12
C GLY A 175 4.10 6.09 15.58
N ASN A 176 4.94 6.48 14.63
CA ASN A 176 6.12 5.71 14.23
C ASN A 176 7.24 5.86 15.28
N HIS A 177 8.35 5.13 15.13
CA HIS A 177 9.52 5.25 16.01
C HIS A 177 10.04 6.70 16.18
N TRP A 178 9.99 7.50 15.11
CA TRP A 178 10.33 8.93 15.16
C TRP A 178 9.10 9.85 15.21
N GLY A 179 7.92 9.34 15.55
CA GLY A 179 6.66 10.07 15.57
C GLY A 179 5.99 10.10 14.20
N GLU A 180 6.11 11.22 13.47
CA GLU A 180 5.50 11.35 12.14
C GLU A 180 6.19 10.49 11.09
N ALA A 181 5.46 10.10 10.04
CA ALA A 181 6.02 9.46 8.85
C ALA A 181 7.18 10.28 8.27
N LEU A 182 8.23 9.61 7.78
CA LEU A 182 9.39 10.27 7.19
C LEU A 182 9.01 10.97 5.88
N ALA A 183 8.18 10.32 5.07
CA ALA A 183 7.72 10.84 3.79
C ALA A 183 6.32 10.30 3.44
N LEU A 184 5.63 11.03 2.56
CA LEU A 184 4.45 10.52 1.87
C LEU A 184 4.88 10.01 0.49
N LEU A 185 4.70 8.71 0.25
CA LEU A 185 4.94 8.08 -1.05
C LEU A 185 3.61 7.72 -1.70
N VAL A 186 3.66 7.36 -2.98
CA VAL A 186 2.48 6.93 -3.74
C VAL A 186 2.57 5.42 -3.93
N THR A 187 1.52 4.69 -3.57
CA THR A 187 1.43 3.25 -3.82
C THR A 187 1.19 2.97 -5.31
N SER A 188 1.30 1.71 -5.73
CA SER A 188 0.86 1.28 -7.06
C SER A 188 -0.63 1.54 -7.31
N ALA A 189 -1.42 1.67 -6.24
CA ALA A 189 -2.84 2.01 -6.29
C ALA A 189 -3.13 3.52 -6.36
N ARG A 190 -2.09 4.35 -6.44
CA ARG A 190 -2.20 5.81 -6.39
C ARG A 190 -2.78 6.33 -5.06
N SER A 191 -2.71 5.52 -4.01
CA SER A 191 -3.06 5.93 -2.65
C SER A 191 -1.84 6.47 -1.90
N PRO A 192 -2.04 7.33 -0.89
CA PRO A 192 -0.96 7.78 -0.01
C PRO A 192 -0.38 6.61 0.80
N TYR A 193 0.95 6.54 0.85
CA TYR A 193 1.70 5.66 1.74
C TYR A 193 2.57 6.47 2.69
N HIS A 194 2.23 6.43 3.97
CA HIS A 194 2.97 7.04 5.06
C HIS A 194 4.21 6.20 5.37
N PHE A 195 5.32 6.55 4.72
CA PHE A 195 6.56 5.81 4.77
C PHE A 195 7.40 6.16 6.01
N SER A 196 7.91 5.14 6.68
CA SER A 196 8.87 5.22 7.78
C SER A 196 9.96 4.17 7.58
N LEU A 197 11.20 4.48 7.99
CA LEU A 197 12.33 3.53 7.88
C LEU A 197 12.20 2.34 8.86
N HIS A 198 11.51 2.56 9.97
CA HIS A 198 11.35 1.57 11.04
C HIS A 198 10.15 0.69 10.74
N ALA A 199 10.38 -0.62 10.70
CA ALA A 199 9.30 -1.59 10.56
C ALA A 199 8.53 -1.72 11.88
N SER A 200 7.50 -0.90 12.06
CA SER A 200 6.56 -0.99 13.18
C SER A 200 5.54 -2.12 12.95
N ASP A 201 5.16 -2.82 14.01
CA ASP A 201 4.07 -3.80 13.95
C ASP A 201 2.76 -3.09 13.56
N PRO A 202 2.10 -3.44 12.44
CA PRO A 202 0.88 -2.79 12.00
C PRO A 202 -0.30 -3.01 12.96
N THR A 203 -0.26 -4.03 13.82
CA THR A 203 -1.31 -4.37 14.78
C THR A 203 -1.14 -3.72 16.15
N ASP A 204 0.03 -3.14 16.44
CA ASP A 204 0.31 -2.49 17.72
C ASP A 204 -0.40 -1.13 17.82
N ALA A 205 -1.29 -0.98 18.80
CA ALA A 205 -2.02 0.27 19.03
C ALA A 205 -1.11 1.40 19.53
N GLU A 206 0.00 1.08 20.22
CA GLU A 206 0.96 2.03 20.80
C GLU A 206 2.19 2.22 19.90
N GLY A 207 1.96 2.45 18.62
CA GLY A 207 3.00 2.99 17.74
C GLY A 207 4.29 2.16 17.63
N GLY A 208 5.35 2.78 17.17
CA GLY A 208 6.65 2.14 16.97
C GLY A 208 7.41 1.97 18.28
N SER A 209 7.90 0.75 18.53
CA SER A 209 8.69 0.44 19.73
C SER A 209 10.17 0.78 19.52
N ARG A 210 10.95 0.83 20.61
CA ARG A 210 12.43 0.75 20.54
C ARG A 210 12.94 -0.54 19.87
N LYS A 211 12.07 -1.54 19.70
CA LYS A 211 12.36 -2.78 18.99
C LYS A 211 12.33 -2.64 17.47
N ASP A 212 11.72 -1.57 16.95
CA ASP A 212 11.61 -1.39 15.50
C ASP A 212 13.01 -1.13 14.94
N THR A 213 13.42 -1.92 13.95
CA THR A 213 14.71 -1.75 13.28
C THR A 213 14.52 -0.96 11.99
N GLY A 214 15.46 -0.05 11.72
CA GLY A 214 15.40 0.91 10.60
C GLY A 214 16.21 0.51 9.37
N HIS A 215 16.59 -0.76 9.21
CA HIS A 215 17.49 -1.17 8.13
C HIS A 215 16.79 -1.12 6.77
N THR A 216 17.38 -0.38 5.83
CA THR A 216 16.84 -0.21 4.48
C THR A 216 17.89 -0.66 3.46
N PHE A 217 17.47 -1.54 2.54
CA PHE A 217 18.29 -1.98 1.41
C PHE A 217 17.71 -1.44 0.11
N VAL A 218 18.52 -0.71 -0.66
CA VAL A 218 18.13 -0.15 -1.97
C VAL A 218 18.96 -0.82 -3.05
N CYS A 219 18.30 -1.51 -3.97
CA CYS A 219 18.94 -2.21 -5.09
C CYS A 219 18.32 -1.83 -6.44
N GLY A 220 19.08 -2.06 -7.52
CA GLY A 220 18.68 -1.71 -8.88
C GLY A 220 19.88 -1.48 -9.81
N PRO A 221 19.68 -1.52 -11.14
CA PRO A 221 20.77 -1.31 -12.10
C PRO A 221 21.32 0.12 -12.07
N THR A 222 22.48 0.35 -12.67
CA THR A 222 23.03 1.70 -12.86
C THR A 222 22.03 2.55 -13.64
N GLY A 223 21.83 3.81 -13.23
CA GLY A 223 20.85 4.71 -13.84
C GLY A 223 19.41 4.58 -13.33
N SER A 224 19.08 3.63 -12.44
CA SER A 224 17.71 3.45 -11.93
C SER A 224 17.27 4.46 -10.86
N GLY A 225 18.08 5.48 -10.57
CA GLY A 225 17.75 6.50 -9.55
C GLY A 225 18.05 6.12 -8.09
N LYS A 226 18.83 5.07 -7.82
CA LYS A 226 19.19 4.66 -6.44
C LYS A 226 19.75 5.81 -5.59
N THR A 227 20.75 6.53 -6.13
CA THR A 227 21.38 7.66 -5.45
C THR A 227 20.39 8.79 -5.20
N VAL A 228 19.44 9.00 -6.11
CA VAL A 228 18.36 9.99 -5.94
C VAL A 228 17.44 9.59 -4.80
N LEU A 229 17.03 8.32 -4.71
CA LEU A 229 16.22 7.82 -3.61
C LEU A 229 16.95 7.94 -2.26
N VAL A 230 18.22 7.52 -2.20
CA VAL A 230 19.04 7.64 -0.98
C VAL A 230 19.20 9.11 -0.57
N GLY A 231 19.50 10.00 -1.52
CA GLY A 231 19.61 11.43 -1.26
C GLY A 231 18.29 12.04 -0.78
N PHE A 232 17.15 11.63 -1.34
CA PHE A 232 15.83 12.02 -0.85
C PHE A 232 15.63 11.59 0.61
N LEU A 233 15.96 10.35 0.96
CA LEU A 233 15.84 9.86 2.33
C LEU A 233 16.76 10.63 3.30
N VAL A 234 18.01 10.90 2.92
CA VAL A 234 18.97 11.73 3.69
C VAL A 234 18.42 13.14 3.93
N ALA A 235 17.82 13.76 2.91
CA ALA A 235 17.20 15.07 3.04
C ALA A 235 15.98 15.04 3.98
N MET A 236 15.15 14.00 3.90
CA MET A 236 14.02 13.84 4.82
C MET A 236 14.48 13.61 6.27
N LEU A 237 15.58 12.88 6.45
CA LEU A 237 16.20 12.65 7.76
C LEU A 237 16.78 13.93 8.36
N ALA A 238 17.18 14.91 7.56
CA ALA A 238 17.65 16.20 8.07
C ALA A 238 16.57 16.99 8.84
N ARG A 239 15.29 16.63 8.69
CA ARG A 239 14.17 17.15 9.51
C ARG A 239 14.09 16.51 10.89
N ARG A 240 14.90 15.51 11.17
CA ARG A 240 14.94 14.75 12.42
C ARG A 240 16.27 15.02 13.12
N ASP A 241 16.27 14.93 14.44
CA ASP A 241 17.49 15.07 15.24
C ASP A 241 18.31 13.76 15.18
N VAL A 242 18.94 13.51 14.03
CA VAL A 242 19.70 12.29 13.76
C VAL A 242 21.09 12.62 13.24
N THR A 243 22.09 11.87 13.72
CA THR A 243 23.44 11.92 13.18
C THR A 243 23.51 11.09 11.90
N GLN A 244 23.92 11.73 10.80
CA GLN A 244 24.05 11.08 9.49
C GLN A 244 25.53 10.92 9.12
N VAL A 245 25.96 9.68 8.88
CA VAL A 245 27.29 9.35 8.35
C VAL A 245 27.10 8.69 7.00
N ILE A 246 27.66 9.28 5.94
CA ILE A 246 27.42 8.88 4.56
C ILE A 246 28.74 8.46 3.93
N PHE A 247 28.78 7.21 3.43
CA PHE A 247 29.83 6.73 2.55
C PHE A 247 29.37 6.89 1.12
N ASP A 248 29.91 7.89 0.44
CA ASP A 248 29.56 8.22 -0.93
C ASP A 248 30.68 7.82 -1.89
N LYS A 249 30.29 7.32 -3.07
CA LYS A 249 31.20 6.94 -4.13
C LYS A 249 31.01 7.89 -5.31
N ASP A 250 32.13 8.34 -5.88
CA ASP A 250 32.17 9.20 -7.07
C ASP A 250 31.42 10.55 -6.89
N HIS A 251 31.34 11.05 -5.65
CA HIS A 251 30.75 12.36 -5.32
C HIS A 251 29.25 12.50 -5.63
N GLY A 252 28.51 11.38 -5.66
CA GLY A 252 27.07 11.37 -5.98
C GLY A 252 26.17 12.13 -5.00
N LEU A 253 26.60 12.32 -3.76
CA LEU A 253 25.85 13.00 -2.70
C LEU A 253 26.56 14.26 -2.16
N GLU A 254 27.74 14.62 -2.67
CA GLU A 254 28.53 15.75 -2.15
C GLU A 254 27.74 17.06 -2.11
N ILE A 255 27.06 17.40 -3.21
CA ILE A 255 26.28 18.63 -3.31
C ILE A 255 25.16 18.64 -2.26
N LEU A 256 24.48 17.51 -2.07
CA LEU A 256 23.42 17.37 -1.09
C LEU A 256 23.95 17.55 0.34
N VAL A 257 25.05 16.86 0.68
CA VAL A 257 25.67 16.95 2.01
C VAL A 257 26.00 18.40 2.34
N ARG A 258 26.65 19.11 1.40
CA ARG A 258 26.99 20.53 1.58
C ARG A 258 25.76 21.43 1.68
N ALA A 259 24.74 21.18 0.86
CA ALA A 259 23.49 21.94 0.88
C ALA A 259 22.72 21.79 2.21
N LEU A 260 22.82 20.63 2.86
CA LEU A 260 22.27 20.36 4.19
C LEU A 260 23.17 20.87 5.34
N GLY A 261 24.24 21.62 5.03
CA GLY A 261 25.19 22.13 6.03
C GLY A 261 26.16 21.10 6.60
N GLY A 262 26.23 19.91 5.99
CA GLY A 262 27.15 18.85 6.38
C GLY A 262 28.59 19.07 5.90
N VAL A 263 29.52 18.31 6.49
CA VAL A 263 30.93 18.30 6.11
C VAL A 263 31.18 17.13 5.15
N TYR A 264 31.69 17.43 3.95
CA TYR A 264 32.09 16.43 2.97
C TYR A 264 33.62 16.32 2.91
N LEU A 265 34.15 15.13 3.20
CA LEU A 265 35.58 14.83 3.28
C LEU A 265 35.98 13.94 2.10
N PRO A 266 36.43 14.51 0.96
CA PRO A 266 36.76 13.73 -0.22
C PRO A 266 38.06 12.94 -0.04
N LEU A 267 38.04 11.66 -0.41
CA LEU A 267 39.25 10.84 -0.46
C LEU A 267 39.95 11.05 -1.81
N ARG A 268 41.16 11.61 -1.78
CA ARG A 268 41.97 11.93 -2.97
C ARG A 268 43.30 11.21 -2.94
N ASN A 269 43.70 10.62 -4.05
CA ASN A 269 44.99 9.97 -4.18
C ASN A 269 46.13 10.96 -3.93
N GLY A 270 47.11 10.55 -3.12
CA GLY A 270 48.28 11.35 -2.78
C GLY A 270 48.02 12.52 -1.81
N GLN A 271 46.80 12.68 -1.28
CA GLN A 271 46.50 13.70 -0.28
C GLN A 271 46.20 13.06 1.08
N PRO A 272 46.64 13.67 2.21
CA PRO A 272 46.27 13.21 3.54
C PRO A 272 44.74 13.23 3.71
N THR A 273 44.18 12.12 4.19
CA THR A 273 42.73 11.97 4.40
C THR A 273 42.29 12.42 5.80
N GLY A 274 43.21 12.45 6.76
CA GLY A 274 42.90 12.69 8.18
C GLY A 274 42.17 11.54 8.86
N PHE A 275 42.06 10.37 8.22
CA PHE A 275 41.33 9.21 8.74
C PHE A 275 42.21 8.18 9.43
N ASN A 276 43.46 8.52 9.75
CA ASN A 276 44.36 7.58 10.41
C ASN A 276 43.90 7.39 11.86
N PRO A 277 43.38 6.21 12.26
CA PRO A 277 42.87 6.03 13.61
C PRO A 277 43.98 6.12 14.67
N LEU A 278 45.25 5.91 14.30
CA LEU A 278 46.40 6.07 15.19
C LEU A 278 46.59 7.52 15.68
N GLN A 279 45.89 8.49 15.07
CA GLN A 279 45.88 9.90 15.50
C GLN A 279 44.82 10.21 16.57
N LEU A 280 44.05 9.21 17.01
CA LEU A 280 43.07 9.38 18.08
C LEU A 280 43.76 9.68 19.42
N PRO A 281 43.14 10.46 20.32
CA PRO A 281 43.70 10.74 21.64
C PRO A 281 44.00 9.46 22.42
N GLU A 282 45.09 9.46 23.18
CA GLU A 282 45.49 8.34 24.02
C GLU A 282 44.53 8.16 25.21
N THR A 283 43.50 7.35 25.00
CA THR A 283 42.56 6.92 26.04
C THR A 283 42.50 5.40 26.05
N ALA A 284 42.16 4.81 27.21
CA ALA A 284 42.02 3.35 27.31
C ALA A 284 41.00 2.79 26.29
N ALA A 285 39.92 3.52 26.01
CA ALA A 285 38.92 3.13 25.02
C ALA A 285 39.48 3.14 23.58
N ASN A 286 40.22 4.18 23.21
CA ASN A 286 40.84 4.26 21.88
C ASN A 286 41.94 3.21 21.72
N PHE A 287 42.70 2.91 22.77
CA PHE A 287 43.73 1.87 22.75
C PHE A 287 43.13 0.49 22.44
N GLU A 288 42.05 0.10 23.12
CA GLU A 288 41.37 -1.17 22.85
C GLU A 288 40.73 -1.21 21.46
N PHE A 289 40.15 -0.09 21.00
CA PHE A 289 39.68 0.03 19.62
C PHE A 289 40.81 -0.17 18.60
N LEU A 290 41.98 0.45 18.81
CA LEU A 290 43.14 0.35 17.91
C LEU A 290 43.70 -1.06 17.87
N LYS A 291 43.74 -1.77 19.00
CA LYS A 291 44.10 -3.19 19.05
C LYS A 291 43.17 -4.03 18.18
N ALA A 292 41.86 -3.90 18.38
CA ALA A 292 40.86 -4.63 17.60
C ALA A 292 40.95 -4.30 16.10
N TRP A 293 41.15 -3.01 15.77
CA TRP A 293 41.30 -2.54 14.40
C TRP A 293 42.55 -3.10 13.72
N LEU A 294 43.73 -3.03 14.37
CA LEU A 294 44.98 -3.59 13.83
C LEU A 294 44.87 -5.09 13.58
N ARG A 295 44.31 -5.85 14.53
CA ARG A 295 44.07 -7.29 14.39
C ARG A 295 43.12 -7.60 13.23
N ALA A 296 42.10 -6.78 13.02
CA ALA A 296 41.18 -6.93 11.89
C ALA A 296 41.87 -6.69 10.54
N LEU A 297 42.80 -5.74 10.46
CA LEU A 297 43.57 -5.46 9.24
C LEU A 297 44.52 -6.59 8.84
N VAL A 298 45.15 -7.23 9.83
CA VAL A 298 46.09 -8.35 9.57
C VAL A 298 45.40 -9.71 9.56
N ARG A 299 44.06 -9.75 9.64
CA ARG A 299 43.29 -10.99 9.71
C ARG A 299 43.42 -11.76 8.39
N ALA A 300 44.34 -12.72 8.38
CA ALA A 300 44.47 -13.76 7.37
C ALA A 300 43.35 -14.83 7.54
N PRO A 301 43.20 -15.79 6.61
CA PRO A 301 42.31 -16.94 6.81
C PRO A 301 42.60 -17.78 8.07
N VAL A 302 43.78 -17.63 8.68
CA VAL A 302 44.16 -18.26 9.94
C VAL A 302 44.10 -17.23 11.06
N ALA A 303 43.56 -17.62 12.22
CA ALA A 303 43.54 -16.76 13.41
C ALA A 303 44.96 -16.43 13.88
N LEU A 304 45.14 -15.21 14.40
CA LEU A 304 46.40 -14.80 15.01
C LEU A 304 46.72 -15.66 16.24
N SER A 305 47.98 -16.02 16.40
CA SER A 305 48.47 -16.64 17.63
C SER A 305 48.54 -15.62 18.77
N ALA A 306 48.49 -16.09 20.01
CA ALA A 306 48.63 -15.23 21.20
C ALA A 306 49.92 -14.41 21.20
N ARG A 307 50.99 -14.94 20.58
CA ARG A 307 52.26 -14.23 20.41
C ARG A 307 52.12 -13.06 19.44
N GLU A 308 51.51 -13.28 18.27
CA GLU A 308 51.31 -12.23 17.26
C GLU A 308 50.38 -11.12 17.80
N GLU A 309 49.36 -11.47 18.57
CA GLU A 309 48.52 -10.47 19.25
C GLU A 309 49.31 -9.64 20.26
N ALA A 310 50.17 -10.27 21.07
CA ALA A 310 51.03 -9.57 22.03
C ALA A 310 52.07 -8.67 21.33
N ASP A 311 52.63 -9.13 20.21
CA ASP A 311 53.58 -8.35 19.40
C ASP A 311 52.90 -7.09 18.81
N LEU A 312 51.65 -7.21 18.33
CA LEU A 312 50.86 -6.06 17.85
C LEU A 312 50.54 -5.06 18.97
N ASP A 313 50.13 -5.54 20.14
CA ASP A 313 49.83 -4.70 21.30
C ASP A 313 51.10 -3.94 21.77
N HIS A 314 52.25 -4.63 21.77
CA HIS A 314 53.54 -4.02 22.11
C HIS A 314 53.93 -2.95 21.08
N ALA A 315 53.80 -3.25 19.78
CA ALA A 315 54.10 -2.30 18.70
C ALA A 315 53.19 -1.07 18.74
N LEU A 316 51.89 -1.24 19.00
CA LEU A 316 50.95 -0.14 19.16
C LEU A 316 51.34 0.76 20.35
N SER A 317 51.63 0.15 21.50
CA SER A 317 52.08 0.89 22.69
C SER A 317 53.34 1.70 22.42
N GLY A 318 54.33 1.08 21.74
CA GLY A 318 55.55 1.75 21.34
C GLY A 318 55.32 2.90 20.36
N THR A 319 54.38 2.73 19.43
CA THR A 319 54.05 3.76 18.42
C THR A 319 53.36 4.97 19.03
N LEU A 320 52.42 4.75 19.96
CA LEU A 320 51.72 5.85 20.64
C LEU A 320 52.63 6.59 21.63
N ALA A 321 53.63 5.93 22.20
CA ALA A 321 54.61 6.58 23.09
C ALA A 321 55.62 7.50 22.38
N LEU A 322 55.61 7.57 21.04
CA LEU A 322 56.48 8.47 20.28
C LEU A 322 55.91 9.90 20.36
N GLU A 323 56.73 10.86 20.79
CA GLU A 323 56.37 12.28 20.71
C GLU A 323 56.24 12.70 19.24
N VAL A 324 55.08 13.24 18.85
CA VAL A 324 54.74 13.70 17.49
C VAL A 324 55.14 15.15 17.27
#